data_AF-A0A847NBJ7-F1
#
_entry.id   AF-A0A847NBJ7-F1
#
_cell.length_a   1.000
_cell.length_b   1.000
_cell.length_c   1.000
_cell.angle_alpha   90.00
_cell.angle_beta   90.00
_cell.angle_gamma   90.00
#
_symmetry.space_group_name_H-M   'P 1'
#
loop_
_entity.id
_entity.type
_entity.pdbx_description
1 polymer ?
#
loop_
_entity_poly.entity_id
_entity_poly.type
_entity_poly.pdbx_seq_one_letter_code
_entity_poly.pdbx_strand_id
1 'polypeptide(L)'
;MGRICTKPGNIVSPKPCADNSFRQYGNPYQQYRQNAINTASPQELTLMLYNGLVRFLKLAYQGIEEKNVEKANNNIIKSQNILIEFMSTLDMQYEISEELFLLYEYMNRRLLEANFKKDLTIIEEVTGYAEELRDTWEKAVKLAKQQDAVR
;
A
#
# COMPACT_ATOMS: atom_id res chain seq x y z
N MET A 1 -5.78 -14.50 -83.65
CA MET A 1 -6.56 -13.33 -83.19
C MET A 1 -7.00 -13.58 -81.75
N GLY A 2 -6.63 -12.88 -80.69
CA GLY A 2 -5.80 -11.69 -80.54
C GLY A 2 -5.46 -11.43 -79.07
N ARG A 3 -4.21 -10.97 -78.86
CA ARG A 3 -3.64 -10.11 -77.81
C ARG A 3 -3.63 -10.56 -76.33
N ILE A 4 -2.45 -11.05 -75.95
CA ILE A 4 -1.84 -10.97 -74.62
C ILE A 4 -1.61 -9.48 -74.28
N CYS A 5 -2.12 -9.02 -73.14
CA CYS A 5 -1.75 -7.74 -72.54
C CYS A 5 -0.81 -8.00 -71.36
N THR A 6 0.49 -7.78 -71.56
CA THR A 6 1.47 -7.65 -70.48
C THR A 6 1.57 -6.18 -70.06
N LYS A 7 1.53 -5.89 -68.76
CA LYS A 7 2.19 -4.71 -68.17
C LYS A 7 2.73 -5.04 -66.75
N PRO A 8 3.80 -4.33 -66.33
CA PRO A 8 4.83 -4.87 -65.47
C PRO A 8 4.69 -4.42 -64.01
N GLY A 9 5.26 -5.22 -63.11
CA GLY A 9 5.85 -4.81 -61.84
C GLY A 9 5.01 -3.97 -60.88
N ASN A 10 4.51 -4.60 -59.81
CA ASN A 10 4.88 -4.14 -58.47
C ASN A 10 4.61 -5.24 -57.43
N ILE A 11 5.68 -5.65 -56.76
CA ILE A 11 5.65 -6.50 -55.57
C ILE A 11 5.10 -5.61 -54.46
N VAL A 12 3.82 -5.77 -54.11
CA VAL A 12 3.30 -5.21 -52.85
C VAL A 12 3.03 -6.38 -51.94
N SER A 13 4.00 -6.66 -51.08
CA SER A 13 3.89 -7.57 -49.94
C SER A 13 2.64 -7.22 -49.11
N PRO A 14 1.94 -8.20 -48.53
CA PRO A 14 0.86 -7.90 -47.59
C PRO A 14 1.44 -7.14 -46.38
N LYS A 15 0.89 -5.95 -46.10
CA LYS A 15 1.20 -5.20 -44.89
C LYS A 15 0.77 -6.02 -43.67
N PRO A 16 1.60 -6.18 -42.62
CA PRO A 16 1.17 -6.80 -41.38
C PRO A 16 0.26 -5.82 -40.63
N CYS A 17 -0.96 -6.24 -40.32
CA CYS A 17 -1.81 -5.56 -39.34
C CYS A 17 -1.29 -5.87 -37.94
N ALA A 18 -0.15 -5.28 -37.58
CA ALA A 18 0.33 -5.22 -36.20
C ALA A 18 0.41 -3.75 -35.82
N ASP A 19 -0.76 -3.16 -35.52
CA ASP A 19 -0.80 -1.97 -34.68
C ASP A 19 -0.37 -2.40 -33.28
N ASN A 20 0.82 -1.98 -32.88
CA ASN A 20 1.38 -2.17 -31.55
C ASN A 20 0.79 -1.16 -30.54
N SER A 21 -0.49 -0.82 -30.66
CA SER A 21 -1.25 -0.15 -29.61
C SER A 21 -1.65 -1.18 -28.53
N PHE A 22 -0.65 -1.69 -27.81
CA PHE A 22 -0.88 -2.37 -26.54
C PHE A 22 -1.45 -1.35 -25.54
N ARG A 23 -2.75 -1.07 -25.64
CA ARG A 23 -3.49 -0.45 -24.55
C ARG A 23 -3.37 -1.40 -23.37
N GLN A 24 -2.51 -1.06 -22.43
CA GLN A 24 -2.49 -1.65 -21.11
C GLN A 24 -3.89 -1.40 -20.53
N TYR A 25 -4.75 -2.43 -20.52
CA TYR A 25 -6.02 -2.38 -19.80
C TYR A 25 -5.67 -2.23 -18.32
N GLY A 26 -5.61 -0.99 -17.84
CA GLY A 26 -5.42 -0.68 -16.43
C GLY A 26 -6.51 -1.41 -15.65
N ASN A 27 -6.10 -2.28 -14.75
CA ASN A 27 -7.02 -3.07 -13.94
C ASN A 27 -7.99 -2.10 -13.23
N PRO A 28 -9.32 -2.18 -13.47
CA PRO A 28 -10.28 -1.23 -12.91
C PRO A 28 -10.17 -1.08 -11.40
N TYR A 29 -9.85 -2.15 -10.68
CA TYR A 29 -9.61 -2.13 -9.23
C TYR A 29 -8.41 -1.24 -8.85
N GLN A 30 -7.35 -1.21 -9.67
CA GLN A 30 -6.23 -0.31 -9.45
C GLN A 30 -6.62 1.15 -9.67
N GLN A 31 -7.45 1.45 -10.67
CA GLN A 31 -7.98 2.80 -10.89
C GLN A 31 -8.86 3.26 -9.72
N TYR A 32 -9.72 2.40 -9.19
CA TYR A 32 -10.53 2.71 -7.99
C TYR A 32 -9.67 3.00 -6.77
N ARG A 33 -8.64 2.19 -6.50
CA ARG A 33 -7.72 2.45 -5.37
C ARG A 33 -6.97 3.76 -5.55
N GLN A 34 -6.50 4.05 -6.76
CA GLN A 34 -5.78 5.29 -7.03
C GLN A 34 -6.68 6.52 -6.84
N ASN A 35 -7.93 6.45 -7.31
CA ASN A 35 -8.90 7.51 -7.10
C ASN A 35 -9.20 7.70 -5.61
N ALA A 36 -9.38 6.61 -4.86
CA ALA A 36 -9.62 6.66 -3.42
C ALA A 36 -8.46 7.35 -2.66
N ILE A 37 -7.21 7.12 -3.06
CA ILE A 37 -6.05 7.82 -2.48
C ILE A 37 -6.05 9.29 -2.88
N ASN A 38 -6.28 9.61 -4.15
CA ASN A 38 -6.21 10.98 -4.67
C ASN A 38 -7.30 11.91 -4.12
N THR A 39 -8.44 11.36 -3.69
CA THR A 39 -9.56 12.14 -3.15
C THR A 39 -9.69 12.06 -1.63
N ALA A 40 -8.83 11.29 -0.96
CA ALA A 40 -8.89 11.12 0.49
C ALA A 40 -8.46 12.40 1.20
N SER A 41 -9.14 12.72 2.31
CA SER A 41 -8.66 13.76 3.22
C SER A 41 -7.35 13.31 3.91
N PRO A 42 -6.53 14.23 4.43
CA PRO A 42 -5.31 13.88 5.17
C PRO A 42 -5.56 12.88 6.29
N GLN A 43 -6.68 13.02 7.02
CA GLN A 43 -7.06 12.11 8.11
C GLN A 43 -7.45 10.72 7.59
N GLU A 44 -8.09 10.64 6.42
CA GLU A 44 -8.41 9.37 5.76
C GLU A 44 -7.15 8.67 5.26
N LEU A 45 -6.16 9.41 4.75
CA LEU A 45 -4.86 8.85 4.35
C LEU A 45 -4.13 8.22 5.55
N THR A 46 -4.10 8.89 6.71
CA THR A 46 -3.52 8.30 7.93
C THR A 46 -4.25 7.02 8.33
N LEU A 47 -5.58 7.00 8.28
CA LEU A 47 -6.36 5.80 8.57
C LEU A 47 -6.08 4.67 7.58
N MET A 48 -5.89 4.98 6.28
CA MET A 48 -5.46 3.99 5.29
C MET A 48 -4.07 3.42 5.58
N LEU A 49 -3.13 4.24 6.07
CA LEU A 49 -1.81 3.77 6.50
C LEU A 49 -1.92 2.81 7.70
N TYR A 50 -2.73 3.13 8.71
CA TYR A 50 -2.99 2.21 9.84
C TYR A 50 -3.61 0.89 9.38
N ASN A 51 -4.59 0.94 8.48
CA ASN A 51 -5.17 -0.26 7.87
C ASN A 51 -4.11 -1.08 7.12
N GLY A 52 -3.23 -0.41 6.38
CA GLY A 52 -2.08 -1.01 5.71
C GLY A 52 -1.12 -1.69 6.68
N LEU A 53 -0.76 -1.01 7.77
CA LEU A 53 0.11 -1.51 8.83
C LEU A 53 -0.43 -2.82 9.42
N VAL A 54 -1.68 -2.81 9.90
CA VAL A 54 -2.32 -4.01 10.47
C VAL A 54 -2.37 -5.14 9.45
N ARG A 55 -2.71 -4.84 8.19
CA ARG A 55 -2.73 -5.85 7.11
C ARG A 55 -1.35 -6.46 6.88
N PHE A 56 -0.29 -5.65 6.82
CA PHE A 56 1.06 -6.17 6.60
C PHE A 56 1.56 -6.98 7.80
N LEU A 57 1.25 -6.57 9.03
CA LEU A 57 1.57 -7.36 10.22
C LEU A 57 0.91 -8.75 10.21
N LYS A 58 -0.37 -8.84 9.83
CA LYS A 58 -1.08 -10.13 9.66
C LYS A 58 -0.46 -10.99 8.56
N LEU A 59 -0.05 -10.39 7.44
CA LEU A 59 0.64 -11.13 6.37
C LEU A 59 2.05 -11.57 6.78
N ALA A 60 2.74 -10.79 7.62
CA ALA A 60 4.03 -11.16 8.19
C ALA A 60 3.89 -12.35 9.13
N TYR A 61 2.88 -12.33 10.02
CA TYR A 61 2.53 -13.44 10.89
C TYR A 61 2.32 -14.74 10.11
N GLN A 62 1.43 -14.69 9.11
CA GLN A 62 1.18 -15.84 8.22
C GLN A 62 2.47 -16.32 7.51
N GLY A 63 3.32 -15.39 7.08
CA GLY A 63 4.60 -15.74 6.46
C GLY A 63 5.51 -16.52 7.40
N ILE A 64 5.55 -16.16 8.68
CA ILE A 64 6.33 -16.89 9.70
C ILE A 64 5.72 -18.27 9.97
N GLU A 65 4.39 -18.36 10.15
CA GLU A 65 3.68 -19.63 10.35
C GLU A 65 3.90 -20.62 9.20
N GLU A 66 3.80 -20.13 7.96
CA GLU A 66 4.03 -20.91 6.74
C GLU A 66 5.52 -21.22 6.48
N LYS A 67 6.43 -20.74 7.35
CA LYS A 67 7.90 -20.78 7.16
C LYS A 67 8.36 -20.11 5.86
N ASN A 68 7.56 -19.21 5.31
CA ASN A 68 7.89 -18.38 4.17
C ASN A 68 8.62 -17.11 4.63
N VAL A 69 9.94 -17.24 4.76
CA VAL A 69 10.85 -16.17 5.25
C VAL A 69 10.78 -14.91 4.39
N GLU A 70 10.64 -15.05 3.07
CA GLU A 70 10.56 -13.92 2.15
C GLU A 70 9.25 -13.14 2.34
N LYS A 71 8.12 -13.85 2.41
CA LYS A 71 6.81 -13.23 2.70
C LYS A 71 6.83 -12.52 4.06
N ALA A 72 7.40 -13.13 5.10
CA ALA A 72 7.55 -12.50 6.40
C ALA A 72 8.38 -11.21 6.31
N ASN A 73 9.59 -11.30 5.75
CA ASN A 73 10.52 -10.18 5.64
C ASN A 73 9.91 -9.00 4.85
N ASN A 74 9.33 -9.28 3.69
CA ASN A 74 8.77 -8.25 2.82
C ASN A 74 7.61 -7.50 3.47
N ASN A 75 6.79 -8.18 4.26
CA ASN A 75 5.69 -7.52 4.96
C ASN A 75 6.16 -6.78 6.22
N ILE A 76 7.16 -7.31 6.94
CA ILE A 76 7.75 -6.58 8.08
C ILE A 76 8.39 -5.27 7.62
N ILE A 77 9.16 -5.27 6.53
CA ILE A 77 9.77 -4.05 5.98
C ILE A 77 8.69 -3.01 5.62
N LYS A 78 7.58 -3.45 5.01
CA LYS A 78 6.46 -2.55 4.70
C LYS A 78 5.83 -1.95 5.95
N SER A 79 5.64 -2.74 7.00
CA SER A 79 5.16 -2.25 8.29
C SER A 79 6.13 -1.24 8.91
N GLN A 80 7.44 -1.52 8.87
CA GLN A 80 8.47 -0.61 9.37
C GLN A 80 8.49 0.72 8.61
N ASN A 81 8.34 0.70 7.28
CA ASN A 81 8.27 1.91 6.47
C ASN A 81 7.08 2.79 6.86
N ILE A 82 5.92 2.20 7.17
CA ILE A 82 4.74 2.96 7.63
C ILE A 82 5.02 3.60 9.00
N LEU A 83 5.62 2.87 9.94
CA LEU A 83 5.98 3.41 11.25
C LEU A 83 6.98 4.57 11.14
N ILE A 84 7.96 4.45 10.22
CA ILE A 84 8.91 5.54 9.93
C ILE A 84 8.20 6.76 9.37
N GLU A 85 7.25 6.57 8.47
CA GLU A 85 6.44 7.66 7.92
C GLU A 85 5.59 8.35 9.01
N PHE A 86 5.01 7.58 9.94
CA PHE A 86 4.32 8.19 11.08
C PHE A 86 5.27 9.01 11.94
N MET A 87 6.46 8.50 12.25
CA MET A 87 7.45 9.25 13.02
C MET A 87 7.91 10.54 12.31
N SER A 88 8.07 10.52 10.99
CA SER A 88 8.54 11.69 10.22
C SER A 88 7.47 12.76 10.00
N THR A 89 6.19 12.39 10.09
CA THR A 89 5.06 13.29 9.81
C THR A 89 4.34 13.82 11.04
N LEU A 90 4.75 13.41 12.24
CA LEU A 90 4.21 13.92 13.50
C LEU A 90 4.49 15.42 13.67
N ASP A 91 3.46 16.16 14.09
CA ASP A 91 3.60 17.57 14.47
C ASP A 91 4.02 17.67 15.93
N MET A 92 5.29 17.98 16.16
CA MET A 92 5.90 18.04 17.50
C MET A 92 5.44 19.25 18.34
N GLN A 93 4.54 20.09 17.84
CA GLN A 93 3.92 21.16 18.65
C GLN A 93 2.93 20.62 19.68
N TYR A 94 2.41 19.41 19.47
CA TYR A 94 1.46 18.77 20.39
C TYR A 94 2.18 17.86 21.39
N GLU A 95 1.74 17.90 22.65
CA GLU A 95 2.31 17.11 23.75
C GLU A 95 2.27 15.59 23.49
N ILE A 96 1.16 15.10 22.92
CA ILE A 96 0.98 13.67 22.60
C ILE A 96 1.95 13.15 21.53
N SER A 97 2.57 14.05 20.75
CA SER A 97 3.45 13.65 19.65
C SER A 97 4.71 12.96 20.14
N GLU A 98 5.24 13.34 21.30
CA GLU A 98 6.41 12.68 21.90
C GLU A 98 6.08 11.24 22.33
N GLU A 99 4.90 11.04 22.96
CA GLU A 99 4.43 9.72 23.38
C GLU A 99 4.19 8.79 22.18
N LEU A 100 3.57 9.32 21.11
CA LEU A 100 3.35 8.57 19.87
C LEU A 100 4.65 8.23 19.18
N PHE A 101 5.61 9.16 19.14
CA PHE A 101 6.92 8.91 18.55
C PHE A 101 7.63 7.73 19.26
N LEU A 102 7.67 7.74 20.59
CA LEU A 102 8.29 6.68 21.39
C LEU A 102 7.60 5.33 21.18
N LEU A 103 6.26 5.32 21.07
CA LEU A 103 5.51 4.10 20.77
C LEU A 103 5.85 3.54 19.38
N TYR A 104 5.87 4.40 18.34
CA TYR A 104 6.20 3.97 16.99
C TYR A 104 7.65 3.49 16.87
N GLU A 105 8.59 4.16 17.54
CA GLU A 105 9.99 3.75 17.62
C GLU A 105 10.12 2.36 18.27
N TYR A 106 9.44 2.16 19.40
CA TYR A 106 9.38 0.87 20.08
C TYR A 106 8.85 -0.23 19.15
N MET A 107 7.71 0.00 18.50
CA MET A 107 7.12 -0.94 17.55
C MET A 107 8.10 -1.27 16.42
N ASN A 108 8.77 -0.27 15.86
CA ASN A 108 9.71 -0.45 14.75
C ASN A 108 10.90 -1.34 15.16
N ARG A 109 11.48 -1.09 16.34
CA ARG A 109 12.57 -1.90 16.91
C ARG A 109 12.13 -3.34 17.19
N ARG A 110 10.93 -3.54 17.69
CA ARG A 110 10.36 -4.87 17.94
C ARG A 110 10.16 -5.64 16.63
N LEU A 111 9.67 -4.99 15.58
CA LEU A 111 9.55 -5.62 14.26
C LEU A 111 10.89 -6.04 13.67
N LEU A 112 11.96 -5.26 13.91
CA LEU A 112 13.31 -5.65 13.52
C LEU A 112 13.72 -6.97 14.19
N GLU A 113 13.52 -7.05 15.51
CA GLU A 113 13.80 -8.26 16.30
C GLU A 113 12.97 -9.46 15.84
N ALA A 114 11.66 -9.25 15.60
CA ALA A 114 10.76 -10.27 15.08
C ALA A 114 11.22 -10.79 13.71
N ASN A 115 11.73 -9.91 12.85
CA ASN A 115 12.23 -10.32 11.54
C ASN A 115 13.49 -11.18 11.65
N PHE A 116 14.40 -10.88 12.58
CA PHE A 116 15.61 -11.69 12.77
C PHE A 116 15.30 -13.04 13.42
N LYS A 117 14.48 -13.05 14.47
CA LYS A 117 14.19 -14.26 15.26
C LYS A 117 13.04 -15.10 14.69
N LYS A 118 12.25 -14.54 13.76
CA LYS A 118 10.97 -15.11 13.29
C LYS A 118 10.03 -15.40 14.46
N ASP A 119 9.94 -14.43 15.37
CA ASP A 119 9.16 -14.54 16.59
C ASP A 119 7.73 -14.02 16.37
N LEU A 120 6.76 -14.93 16.42
CA LEU A 120 5.34 -14.64 16.24
C LEU A 120 4.77 -13.79 17.37
N THR A 121 5.25 -13.96 18.61
CA THR A 121 4.66 -13.25 19.76
C THR A 121 4.93 -11.75 19.67
N ILE A 122 6.08 -11.38 19.09
CA ILE A 122 6.42 -9.97 18.84
C ILE A 122 5.51 -9.37 17.76
N ILE A 123 5.20 -10.13 16.70
CA ILE A 123 4.29 -9.66 15.65
C ILE A 123 2.88 -9.48 16.22
N GLU A 124 2.40 -10.40 17.07
CA GLU A 124 1.10 -10.28 17.74
C GLU A 124 1.02 -9.05 18.64
N GLU A 125 2.04 -8.83 19.47
CA GLU A 125 2.15 -7.65 20.34
C GLU A 125 2.04 -6.36 19.54
N VAL A 126 2.87 -6.19 18.51
CA VAL A 126 2.87 -4.99 17.67
C VAL A 126 1.56 -4.84 16.89
N THR A 127 0.94 -5.96 16.49
CA THR A 127 -0.38 -5.94 15.84
C THR A 127 -1.44 -5.39 16.80
N GLY A 128 -1.40 -5.77 18.08
CA GLY A 128 -2.31 -5.25 19.10
C GLY A 128 -2.24 -3.74 19.22
N TYR A 129 -1.04 -3.16 19.36
CA TYR A 129 -0.87 -1.70 19.40
C TYR A 129 -1.37 -1.03 18.11
N ALA A 130 -1.05 -1.60 16.95
CA ALA A 130 -1.47 -1.05 15.67
C ALA A 130 -3.01 -1.06 15.49
N GLU A 131 -3.69 -2.09 15.99
CA GLU A 131 -5.16 -2.19 15.96
C GLU A 131 -5.82 -1.19 16.90
N GLU A 132 -5.29 -1.02 18.12
CA GLU A 132 -5.81 -0.04 19.08
C GLU A 132 -5.65 1.41 18.57
N LEU A 133 -4.48 1.74 18.01
CA LEU A 133 -4.23 3.04 17.40
C LEU A 133 -5.13 3.30 16.20
N ARG A 134 -5.30 2.31 15.31
CA ARG A 134 -6.22 2.39 14.18
C ARG A 134 -7.64 2.71 14.65
N ASP A 135 -8.14 1.99 15.64
CA ASP A 135 -9.52 2.13 16.12
C ASP A 135 -9.73 3.47 16.82
N THR A 136 -8.73 3.95 17.54
CA THR A 136 -8.71 5.29 18.14
C THR A 136 -8.78 6.37 17.07
N TRP A 137 -7.96 6.24 16.02
CA TRP A 137 -7.96 7.20 14.91
C TRP A 137 -9.26 7.16 14.13
N GLU A 138 -9.83 5.99 13.89
CA GLU A 138 -11.12 5.84 13.21
C GLU A 138 -12.23 6.62 13.94
N LYS A 139 -12.26 6.54 15.28
CA LYS A 139 -13.18 7.33 16.12
C LYS A 139 -12.89 8.83 16.01
N ALA A 140 -11.64 9.25 16.07
CA ALA A 140 -11.25 10.65 15.94
C ALA A 140 -11.68 11.25 14.58
N VAL A 141 -11.50 10.52 13.48
CA VAL A 141 -11.96 10.94 12.14
C VAL A 141 -13.47 11.09 12.09
N LYS A 142 -14.23 10.16 12.68
CA LYS A 142 -15.69 10.25 12.77
C LYS A 142 -16.14 11.50 13.54
N LEU A 143 -15.48 11.79 14.67
CA LEU A 143 -15.76 12.98 15.48
C LEU A 143 -15.42 14.29 14.75
N ALA A 144 -14.28 14.35 14.07
CA ALA A 144 -13.87 15.53 13.31
C ALA A 144 -14.88 15.86 12.19
N LYS A 145 -15.32 14.85 11.44
CA LYS A 145 -16.35 15.01 10.40
C LYS A 145 -17.69 15.52 10.95
N GLN A 146 -18.06 15.10 12.15
CA GLN A 146 -19.28 15.57 12.81
C GLN A 146 -19.15 17.05 13.22
N GLN A 147 -17.99 17.48 13.69
CA GLN A 147 -17.74 18.88 14.05
C GLN A 147 -17.78 19.79 12.82
N ASP A 148 -17.23 19.35 11.69
CA ASP A 148 -17.26 20.11 10.43
C ASP A 148 -18.68 20.25 9.86
N ALA A 149 -19.55 19.26 10.07
CA ALA A 149 -20.95 19.31 9.63
C ALA A 149 -21.85 20.23 10.47
N VAL A 150 -21.41 20.60 11.67
CA VAL A 150 -22.14 21.49 12.60
C VAL A 150 -21.68 22.95 12.45
N ARG A 151 -20.59 23.19 11.71
CA ARG A 151 -20.00 24.50 11.45
C ARG A 151 -20.50 25.12 10.16
#